data_AF-A0A914JUA8-F1
#
_entry.id   AF-A0A914JUA8-F1
#
_cell.length_a   1.000
_cell.length_b   1.000
_cell.length_c   1.000
_cell.angle_alpha   90.00
_cell.angle_beta   90.00
_cell.angle_gamma   90.00
#
_symmetry.space_group_name_H-M   'P 1'
#
loop_
_entity.id
_entity.type
_entity.pdbx_description
1 polymer ?
#
loop_
_entity_poly.entity_id
_entity_poly.type
_entity_poly.pdbx_seq_one_letter_code
_entity_poly.pdbx_strand_id
1 'polypeptide(L)' 'MLRRGIDVCIATPGRLLDFLANDATNMMRCSYLVLDEAYRMLDMGFEPQIRKIVSQIRPDSQTLEFFAN' A
#
# COMPACT_ATOMS: atom_id res chain seq x y z
N MET A 1 -8.88 14.63 -5.97
CA MET A 1 -8.42 14.67 -4.58
C MET A 1 -6.91 14.37 -4.40
N LEU A 2 -6.13 14.03 -5.43
CA LEU A 2 -4.68 13.75 -5.30
C LEU A 2 -3.74 14.81 -5.91
N ARG A 3 -4.28 15.92 -6.45
CA ARG A 3 -3.51 16.88 -7.27
C ARG A 3 -2.54 17.78 -6.51
N ARG A 4 -2.60 17.83 -5.18
CA ARG A 4 -1.74 18.69 -4.35
C ARG A 4 -0.48 18.00 -3.81
N GLY A 5 -0.25 16.74 -4.18
CA GLY A 5 0.74 15.90 -3.51
C GLY A 5 0.24 15.50 -2.11
N ILE A 6 0.67 14.33 -1.65
CA ILE A 6 0.33 13.79 -0.34
C ILE A 6 1.61 13.22 0.27
N ASP A 7 1.86 13.53 1.53
CA ASP A 7 2.98 12.96 2.29
C ASP A 7 2.60 11.66 3.00
N VAL A 8 1.34 11.50 3.42
CA VAL A 8 0.80 10.30 4.09
C VAL A 8 -0.53 9.88 3.47
N CYS A 9 -0.61 8.62 3.03
CA CYS A 9 -1.82 8.02 2.45
C CYS A 9 -2.26 6.80 3.27
N ILE A 10 -3.53 6.75 3.65
CA ILE A 10 -4.16 5.58 4.27
C ILE A 10 -5.18 5.03 3.28
N ALA A 11 -5.06 3.74 2.93
CA ALA A 11 -5.92 3.12 1.94
C ALA A 11 -6.13 1.63 2.21
N THR A 12 -7.28 1.10 1.81
CA THR A 12 -7.49 -0.35 1.70
C THR A 12 -6.85 -0.88 0.42
N PRO A 13 -6.36 -2.14 0.38
CA PRO A 13 -5.60 -2.65 -0.76
C PRO A 13 -6.32 -2.52 -2.11
N GLY A 14 -7.61 -2.89 -2.15
CA GLY A 14 -8.41 -2.83 -3.37
C GLY A 14 -8.53 -1.41 -3.93
N ARG A 15 -8.88 -0.43 -3.09
CA ARG A 15 -9.06 0.96 -3.55
C ARG A 15 -7.73 1.60 -3.97
N LEU A 16 -6.63 1.26 -3.30
CA LEU A 16 -5.31 1.74 -3.70
C LEU A 16 -4.93 1.19 -5.09
N LEU A 17 -5.17 -0.10 -5.34
CA LEU A 17 -4.93 -0.70 -6.65
C LEU A 17 -5.78 -0.06 -7.76
N ASP A 18 -7.05 0.27 -7.48
CA ASP A 18 -7.88 0.99 -8.45
C ASP A 18 -7.25 2.34 -8.83
N PHE A 19 -6.70 3.08 -7.87
CA PHE A 19 -6.02 4.35 -8.15
C PHE A 19 -4.70 4.18 -8.90
N LEU A 20 -3.93 3.14 -8.58
CA LEU A 20 -2.68 2.82 -9.29
C LEU A 20 -2.97 2.39 -10.74
N ALA A 21 -4.02 1.60 -10.97
CA ALA A 21 -4.39 1.12 -12.31
C ALA A 21 -4.95 2.22 -13.23
N ASN A 22 -5.51 3.30 -12.66
CA ASN A 22 -6.05 4.44 -13.41
C ASN A 22 -5.08 5.63 -13.48
N ASP A 23 -3.80 5.43 -13.16
CA ASP A 23 -2.77 6.49 -13.11
C ASP A 23 -3.16 7.72 -12.26
N ALA A 24 -4.06 7.51 -11.28
CA ALA A 24 -4.51 8.58 -10.40
C ALA A 24 -3.47 8.92 -9.32
N THR A 25 -2.56 7.98 -9.03
CA THR A 25 -1.40 8.11 -8.15
C THR A 25 -0.30 7.12 -8.56
N ASN A 26 0.86 7.19 -7.92
CA ASN A 26 1.94 6.22 -8.08
C ASN A 26 2.68 6.00 -6.75
N MET A 27 3.46 4.92 -6.67
CA MET A 27 4.25 4.56 -5.49
C MET A 27 5.74 4.96 -5.60
N MET A 28 6.14 5.72 -6.63
CA MET A 28 7.56 5.99 -6.93
C MET A 28 8.29 6.76 -5.81
N ARG A 29 7.56 7.57 -5.03
CA ARG A 29 8.10 8.33 -3.89
C ARG A 29 7.80 7.68 -2.54
N CYS A 30 7.20 6.49 -2.51
CA CYS A 30 6.92 5.78 -1.28
C CYS A 30 8.23 5.22 -0.70
N SER A 31 8.66 5.77 0.43
CA SER A 31 9.84 5.29 1.17
C SER A 31 9.48 4.48 2.41
N TYR A 32 8.21 4.53 2.85
CA TYR A 32 7.70 3.83 4.02
C TYR A 32 6.35 3.20 3.71
N LEU A 33 6.25 1.88 3.91
CA LEU A 33 5.00 1.14 3.84
C LEU A 33 4.67 0.59 5.23
N VAL A 34 3.43 0.82 5.68
CA VAL A 34 2.89 0.25 6.91
C VAL A 34 1.74 -0.69 6.55
N LEU A 35 1.84 -1.95 6.97
CA LEU A 35 0.73 -2.91 6.91
C LEU A 35 0.17 -3.09 8.32
N ASP A 36 -1.00 -2.53 8.56
CA ASP A 36 -1.74 -2.68 9.81
C ASP A 36 -2.61 -3.94 9.77
N GLU A 37 -2.58 -4.75 10.83
CA GLU A 37 -3.29 -6.04 10.90
C GLU A 37 -2.95 -6.98 9.73
N ALA A 38 -1.67 -7.09 9.37
CA ALA A 38 -1.23 -7.80 8.17
C ALA A 38 -1.73 -9.25 8.11
N TYR A 39 -1.70 -9.99 9.23
CA TYR A 39 -2.24 -11.36 9.30
C TYR A 39 -3.73 -11.41 8.94
N ARG A 40 -4.54 -10.50 9.49
CA ARG A 40 -5.96 -10.44 9.18
C ARG A 40 -6.21 -10.14 7.70
N MET A 41 -5.39 -9.28 7.10
CA MET A 41 -5.48 -9.02 5.66
C MET A 41 -5.16 -10.26 4.83
N LEU A 42 -4.21 -11.10 5.27
CA LEU A 42 -3.92 -12.39 4.62
C LEU A 42 -5.11 -13.35 4.76
N ASP A 43 -5.71 -13.46 5.94
CA ASP A 43 -6.91 -14.30 6.18
C ASP A 43 -8.11 -13.85 5.33
N MET A 44 -8.24 -12.55 5.10
CA MET A 44 -9.27 -11.97 4.22
C MET A 44 -8.98 -12.18 2.72
N GLY A 45 -7.86 -12.81 2.36
CA GLY A 45 -7.48 -13.10 0.98
C GLY A 45 -6.86 -11.91 0.24
N PHE A 46 -6.38 -10.89 0.96
CA PHE A 46 -5.76 -9.70 0.33
C PHE A 46 -4.31 -9.90 -0.10
N GLU A 47 -3.70 -11.07 0.14
CA GLU A 47 -2.31 -11.35 -0.23
C GLU A 47 -1.97 -10.97 -1.69
N PRO A 48 -2.76 -11.34 -2.72
CA PRO A 48 -2.42 -10.99 -4.10
C PRO A 48 -2.41 -9.47 -4.34
N GLN A 49 -3.29 -8.75 -3.65
CA GLN A 49 -3.37 -7.30 -3.76
C GLN A 49 -2.19 -6.63 -3.07
N ILE A 50 -1.82 -7.10 -1.87
CA ILE A 50 -0.67 -6.60 -1.12
C ILE A 50 0.61 -6.83 -1.93
N ARG A 51 0.82 -8.04 -2.48
CA ARG A 51 2.00 -8.33 -3.33
C ARG A 51 2.10 -7.38 -4.53
N LYS A 52 0.98 -7.07 -5.17
CA LYS A 52 0.92 -6.14 -6.31
C LYS A 52 1.20 -4.68 -5.93
N ILE A 53 0.85 -4.28 -4.71
CA ILE A 53 1.18 -2.95 -4.17
C ILE A 53 2.68 -2.89 -3.86
N VAL A 54 3.19 -3.86 -3.10
CA VAL A 54 4.61 -3.92 -2.69
C VAL A 54 5.53 -3.96 -3.91
N SER A 55 5.18 -4.69 -4.97
CA SER A 55 5.99 -4.76 -6.19
C SER A 55 6.12 -3.44 -6.97
N GLN A 56 5.31 -2.43 -6.64
CA GLN A 56 5.37 -1.10 -7.25
C GLN A 56 6.18 -0.10 -6.42
N ILE A 57 6.64 -0.50 -5.23
CA ILE A 57 7.45 0.32 -4.35
C ILE A 57 8.93 0.07 -4.67
N ARG A 58 9.76 1.11 -4.53
CA ARG A 58 11.21 1.01 -4.68
C ARG A 58 11.80 -0.05 -3.71
N PRO A 59 12.78 -0.87 -4.14
CA PRO A 59 13.35 -1.93 -3.31
C PRO A 59 14.03 -1.45 -2.02
N ASP A 60 14.47 -0.19 -1.99
CA ASP A 60 15.13 0.47 -0.87
C ASP A 60 14.14 1.24 0.04
N SER A 61 12.87 0.86 0.00
CA SER A 61 11.85 1.32 0.95
C SER A 61 11.90 0.54 2.26
N GLN A 62 11.47 1.17 3.35
CA GLN A 62 11.29 0.52 4.64
C GLN A 62 9.86 0.00 4.76
N THR A 63 9.71 -1.30 5.00
CA THR A 63 8.41 -1.94 5.28
C THR A 63 8.29 -2.24 6.76
N LEU A 64 7.19 -1.82 7.37
CA LEU A 64 6.85 -2.07 8.77
C LEU A 64 5.52 -2.84 8.82
N GLU A 65 5.49 -3.92 9.58
CA GLU A 65 4.28 -4.70 9.85
C GLU A 65 3.95 -4.55 11.34
N PHE A 66 2.72 -4.15 11.64
CA PHE A 66 2.24 -4.03 13.01
C PHE A 66 1.26 -5.16 13.28
N PHE A 67 1.40 -5.75 14.46
CA PHE A 67 0.52 -6.80 14.97
C PHE A 67 0.00 -6.35 16.33
N ALA A 68 -1.32 -6.33 16.51
CA ALA A 68 -1.93 -6.20 17.82
C ALA A 68 -2.10 -7.59 18.43
N ASN A 69 -1.56 -7.77 19.63
CA ASN A 69 -1.71 -8.98 20.45
C ASN A 69 -2.95 -8.91 21.36
#